data_AF-Q9RCM2-F1
#
_entry.id   AF-Q9RCM2-F1
#
_cell.length_a   1.000
_cell.length_b   1.000
_cell.length_c   1.000
_cell.angle_alpha   90.00
_cell.angle_beta   90.00
_cell.angle_gamma   90.00
#
_symmetry.space_group_name_H-M   'P 1'
#
loop_
_entity.id
_entity.type
_entity.pdbx_description
1 polymer ?
#
loop_
_entity_poly.entity_id
_entity_poly.type
_entity_poly.pdbx_seq_one_letter_code
_entity_poly.pdbx_strand_id
1 'polypeptide(L)' 'NTMPGFTQWSMYPLLWDNMGISYPDLIERLVDLAKESFDKLEAHLL' A
#
# COMPACT_ATOMS: atom_id res chain seq x y z
N ASN A 1 13.09 -1.26 -5.34
CA ASN A 1 12.85 0.05 -4.68
C ASN A 1 11.74 -0.17 -3.67
N THR A 2 11.99 0.07 -2.38
CA THR A 2 11.03 -0.13 -1.27
C THR A 2 10.13 1.09 -1.01
N MET A 3 10.55 2.29 -1.43
CA MET A 3 9.75 3.53 -1.38
C MET A 3 9.76 4.20 -2.76
N PRO A 4 8.95 3.72 -3.71
CA PRO A 4 8.84 4.33 -5.03
C PRO A 4 8.20 5.72 -4.96
N GLY A 5 8.37 6.51 -6.02
CA GLY A 5 7.56 7.72 -6.20
C GLY A 5 6.08 7.37 -6.10
N PHE A 6 5.32 8.18 -5.38
CA PHE A 6 3.95 7.87 -4.99
C PHE A 6 2.94 8.98 -5.36
N THR A 7 3.31 9.90 -6.24
CA THR A 7 2.33 10.82 -6.83
C THR A 7 1.40 10.06 -7.78
N GLN A 8 0.23 10.61 -8.09
CA GLN A 8 -0.71 10.01 -9.06
C GLN A 8 -0.08 9.75 -10.45
N TRP A 9 1.02 10.42 -10.78
CA TRP A 9 1.76 10.29 -12.04
C TRP A 9 3.00 9.40 -11.93
N SER A 10 3.31 8.90 -10.73
CA SER A 10 4.45 8.02 -10.52
C SER A 10 4.17 6.63 -11.08
N MET A 11 5.23 5.93 -11.49
CA MET A 11 5.12 4.59 -12.08
C MET A 11 4.39 3.58 -11.18
N TYR A 12 4.59 3.63 -9.87
CA TYR A 12 3.99 2.65 -8.96
C TYR A 12 2.45 2.76 -8.93
N PRO A 13 1.84 3.92 -8.62
CA PRO A 13 0.39 4.08 -8.76
C PRO A 13 -0.17 3.76 -10.14
N LEU A 14 0.51 4.18 -11.22
CA LEU A 14 0.03 3.96 -12.59
C LEU A 14 -0.05 2.46 -12.94
N LEU A 15 0.91 1.64 -12.50
CA LEU A 15 0.86 0.19 -12.76
C LEU A 15 -0.35 -0.47 -12.09
N TRP A 16 -0.71 -0.06 -10.88
CA TRP A 16 -1.88 -0.56 -10.17
C TRP A 16 -3.19 -0.09 -10.80
N ASP A 17 -3.24 1.16 -11.26
CA ASP A 17 -4.38 1.71 -12.00
C ASP A 17 -4.65 0.90 -13.28
N ASN A 18 -3.58 0.53 -14.01
CA ASN A 18 -3.67 -0.37 -15.17
C ASN A 18 -4.13 -1.79 -14.83
N MET A 19 -4.03 -2.21 -13.56
CA MET A 19 -4.55 -3.48 -13.04
C MET A 19 -5.97 -3.35 -12.46
N GLY A 20 -6.59 -2.17 -12.57
CA GLY A 20 -7.95 -1.90 -12.11
C GLY A 20 -8.06 -1.47 -10.64
N ILE A 21 -6.95 -1.06 -10.01
CA ILE A 21 -6.96 -0.53 -8.64
C ILE A 21 -6.67 0.97 -8.71
N SER A 22 -7.68 1.78 -8.40
CA SER A 22 -7.56 3.23 -8.46
C SER A 22 -6.56 3.76 -7.42
N TYR A 23 -6.02 4.96 -7.63
CA TYR A 23 -5.08 5.57 -6.68
C TYR A 23 -5.63 5.69 -5.24
N PRO A 24 -6.90 6.12 -5.01
CA PRO A 24 -7.51 6.06 -3.68
C PRO A 24 -7.57 4.64 -3.09
N ASP A 25 -7.99 3.64 -3.87
CA ASP A 25 -8.10 2.25 -3.40
C ASP A 25 -6.72 1.66 -3.06
N LEU A 26 -5.69 2.03 -3.82
CA LEU A 26 -4.32 1.64 -3.54
C LEU A 26 -3.83 2.20 -2.20
N ILE A 27 -4.14 3.47 -1.90
CA ILE A 27 -3.79 4.09 -0.61
C ILE A 27 -4.49 3.34 0.53
N GLU A 28 -5.80 3.11 0.42
CA GLU A 28 -6.57 2.38 1.43
C GLU A 28 -5.98 0.98 1.67
N ARG A 29 -5.67 0.25 0.59
CA ARG A 29 -5.08 -1.07 0.68
C ARG A 29 -3.71 -1.08 1.37
N LEU A 30 -2.85 -0.09 1.10
CA LEU A 30 -1.55 0.01 1.76
C LEU A 30 -1.67 0.35 3.25
N VAL A 31 -2.62 1.20 3.62
CA VAL A 31 -2.91 1.51 5.01
C VAL A 31 -3.40 0.27 5.76
N ASP A 32 -4.28 -0.52 5.15
CA ASP A 32 -4.79 -1.74 5.78
C ASP A 32 -3.70 -2.82 5.91
N LEU A 33 -2.86 -3.00 4.88
CA LEU A 33 -1.69 -3.87 4.99
C LEU A 33 -0.73 -3.44 6.11
N ALA A 34 -0.57 -2.14 6.33
CA ALA A 34 0.26 -1.62 7.42
C ALA A 34 -0.34 -1.96 8.79
N LYS A 35 -1.66 -1.82 8.97
CA LYS A 35 -2.36 -2.23 10.19
C LYS A 35 -2.22 -3.73 10.43
N GLU A 36 -2.49 -4.56 9.42
CA GLU A 36 -2.34 -6.02 9.53
C GLU A 36 -0.92 -6.43 9.92
N SER A 37 0.08 -5.75 9.35
CA SER A 37 1.48 -6.01 9.69
C SER A 37 1.80 -5.61 11.13
N PHE A 38 1.24 -4.51 11.61
CA PHE A 38 1.40 -4.03 12.98
C PHE A 38 0.76 -5.01 13.97
N ASP A 39 -0.48 -5.42 13.73
CA ASP A 39 -1.21 -6.36 14.61
C ASP A 39 -0.48 -7.70 14.73
N LYS A 40 0.12 -8.20 13.64
CA LYS A 40 0.93 -9.44 13.66
C LYS A 40 2.17 -9.31 14.52
N LEU A 41 2.81 -8.14 14.49
CA LEU A 41 3.97 -7.81 15.32
C LEU A 41 3.57 -7.71 16.79
N GLU A 42 2.48 -7.00 17.10
CA GLU A 42 1.96 -6.88 18.47
C GLU A 42 1.58 -8.26 19.05
N ALA A 43 0.91 -9.11 18.27
CA ALA A 43 0.52 -10.45 18.70
C ALA A 43 1.71 -11.38 19.00
N HIS A 44 2.90 -11.11 18.44
CA HIS A 44 4.13 -11.86 18.76
C HIS A 44 4.85 -11.34 20.02
N LEU A 45 4.48 -10.15 20.50
CA LEU A 45 5.11 -9.49 21.66
C LEU A 45 4.34 -9.73 22.98
N LEU A 46 3.14 -10.29 22.92
CA LEU A 46 2.29 -10.70 24.04
C LEU A 46 2.37 -12.21 24.28
#